data_AF-A0A7C7YGN1-F1
#
_entry.id   AF-A0A7C7YGN1-F1
#
_cell.length_a   1.000
_cell.length_b   1.000
_cell.length_c   1.000
_cell.angle_alpha   90.00
_cell.angle_beta   90.00
_cell.angle_gamma   90.00
#
_symmetry.space_group_name_H-M   'P 1'
#
loop_
_entity.id
_entity.type
_entity.pdbx_description
1 polymer ?
#
loop_
_entity_poly.entity_id
_entity_poly.type
_entity_poly.pdbx_seq_one_letter_code
_entity_poly.pdbx_strand_id
1 'polypeptide(L)'
;MARVDGRAVRAKEVDARLALKLYDLALAGYRLRASSLDTVIARRLRLNNDVPADLAHERVEILWAPPEAPRIEIPLMGSRIRGPENARVTLTEFIDFQAGPSRSLQPVLERVLEEYPDTVRLAVRDLALPFHRYAQKSAEAARCAGDQNAYWPYHEMLLMEQPGLESEDLRRYALRLDLEPAVFDRCLNEDKQAALVRADGSLAALLGISRAPSLFVNGRYLPPPFTYEGLVRAIEAETGDLRNSPVAAERKNGALEPSEQAGPKQRPGGNGLHDPQFDPESTEYREPADAVGSGEHLLPPLPEVPLDRLVEPEAVLDLARDAVDQALEERPRLEANLQTSPGVFSGRRLLKLTEIQPGDLYDRLGLRNNDVLMLVDDQWITDEANPLWDALQNQSEITLLVMRRGRPHRYRYRFR
;
A
#
# COMPACT_ATOMS: atom_id res chain seq x y z
N MET A 1 -16.45 36.26 -1.85
CA MET A 1 -17.55 35.38 -2.31
C MET A 1 -18.24 36.01 -3.51
N ALA A 2 -18.83 35.21 -4.41
CA ALA A 2 -19.29 35.63 -5.74
C ALA A 2 -20.82 35.51 -5.91
N ARG A 3 -21.34 35.96 -7.06
CA ARG A 3 -22.72 35.73 -7.52
C ARG A 3 -22.74 35.22 -8.97
N VAL A 4 -23.61 34.26 -9.26
CA VAL A 4 -23.87 33.74 -10.61
C VAL A 4 -25.37 33.87 -10.87
N ASP A 5 -25.77 34.59 -11.92
CA ASP A 5 -27.19 34.86 -12.25
C ASP A 5 -28.03 35.34 -11.06
N GLY A 6 -27.44 36.24 -10.26
CA GLY A 6 -28.07 36.78 -9.05
C GLY A 6 -28.06 35.87 -7.82
N ARG A 7 -27.64 34.60 -7.94
CA ARG A 7 -27.51 33.65 -6.82
C ARG A 7 -26.15 33.76 -6.17
N ALA A 8 -26.12 33.91 -4.84
CA ALA A 8 -24.86 34.02 -4.09
C ALA A 8 -24.18 32.67 -3.91
N VAL A 9 -22.89 32.60 -4.27
CA VAL A 9 -22.00 31.47 -3.97
C VAL A 9 -21.38 31.69 -2.59
N ARG A 10 -21.71 30.82 -1.64
CA ARG A 10 -21.30 30.97 -0.24
C ARG A 10 -19.97 30.27 0.06
N ALA A 11 -19.21 30.76 1.04
CA ALA A 11 -17.95 30.17 1.47
C ALA A 11 -18.16 28.71 1.87
N LYS A 12 -19.22 28.41 2.63
CA LYS A 12 -19.61 27.03 2.99
C LYS A 12 -19.79 26.11 1.77
N GLU A 13 -20.27 26.62 0.63
CA GLU A 13 -20.42 25.83 -0.60
C GLU A 13 -19.05 25.53 -1.24
N VAL A 14 -18.15 26.52 -1.21
CA VAL A 14 -16.76 26.35 -1.68
C VAL A 14 -16.01 25.38 -0.77
N ASP A 15 -16.11 25.57 0.54
CA ASP A 15 -15.43 24.74 1.55
C ASP A 15 -15.93 23.30 1.52
N ALA A 16 -17.21 23.06 1.24
CA ALA A 16 -17.75 21.72 1.06
C ALA A 16 -17.04 20.95 -0.07
N ARG A 17 -16.72 21.62 -1.19
CA ARG A 17 -15.94 21.02 -2.30
C ARG A 17 -14.46 20.84 -1.97
N LEU A 18 -13.96 21.58 -0.99
CA LEU A 18 -12.57 21.51 -0.54
C LEU A 18 -12.38 20.66 0.72
N ALA A 19 -13.46 20.11 1.29
CA ALA A 19 -13.45 19.50 2.62
C ALA A 19 -12.37 18.41 2.76
N LEU A 20 -12.20 17.56 1.75
CA LEU A 20 -11.17 16.51 1.76
C LEU A 20 -9.75 17.10 1.75
N LYS A 21 -9.50 18.09 0.87
CA LYS A 21 -8.18 18.74 0.75
C LYS A 21 -7.83 19.57 1.98
N LEU A 22 -8.81 20.27 2.56
CA LEU A 22 -8.65 21.02 3.79
C LEU A 22 -8.37 20.09 4.96
N TYR A 23 -9.03 18.93 5.00
CA TYR A 23 -8.74 17.89 5.98
C TYR A 23 -7.33 17.31 5.82
N ASP A 24 -6.89 16.98 4.60
CA ASP A 24 -5.52 16.51 4.34
C ASP A 24 -4.48 17.53 4.84
N LEU A 25 -4.70 18.81 4.56
CA LEU A 25 -3.82 19.89 5.02
C LEU A 25 -3.83 20.02 6.56
N ALA A 26 -5.01 19.96 7.18
CA ALA A 26 -5.15 20.00 8.63
C ALA A 26 -4.45 18.81 9.29
N LEU A 27 -4.57 17.62 8.71
CA LEU A 27 -3.96 16.39 9.20
C LEU A 27 -2.43 16.43 9.04
N ALA A 28 -1.93 16.92 7.92
CA ALA A 28 -0.49 17.14 7.72
C ALA A 28 0.06 18.13 8.76
N GLY A 29 -0.65 19.24 8.99
CA GLY A 29 -0.31 20.22 10.02
C GLY A 29 -0.33 19.60 11.42
N TYR A 30 -1.32 18.77 11.74
CA TYR A 30 -1.39 18.03 13.01
C TYR A 30 -0.18 17.11 13.19
N ARG A 31 0.18 16.30 12.18
CA ARG A 31 1.33 15.38 12.23
C ARG A 31 2.66 16.11 12.46
N LEU A 32 2.88 17.24 11.77
CA LEU A 32 4.08 18.07 11.96
C LEU A 32 4.18 18.63 13.38
N ARG A 33 3.03 19.08 13.91
CA ARG A 33 2.94 19.61 15.25
C ARG A 33 3.14 18.51 16.31
N ALA A 34 2.57 17.32 16.12
CA ALA A 34 2.76 16.17 16.99
C ALA A 34 4.24 15.78 17.10
N SER A 35 4.93 15.60 15.99
CA SER A 35 6.37 15.29 15.97
C SER A 35 7.23 16.38 16.64
N SER A 36 6.85 17.65 16.47
CA SER A 36 7.51 18.77 17.17
C SER A 36 7.25 18.75 18.67
N LEU A 37 6.03 18.43 19.09
CA LEU A 37 5.64 18.35 20.48
C LEU A 37 6.42 17.25 21.21
N ASP A 38 6.63 16.09 20.60
CA ASP A 38 7.43 15.00 21.18
C ASP A 38 8.85 15.46 21.51
N THR A 39 9.46 16.25 20.61
CA THR A 39 10.79 16.83 20.82
C THR A 39 10.80 17.82 22.00
N VAL A 40 9.77 18.66 22.11
CA VAL A 40 9.63 19.63 23.21
C VAL A 40 9.39 18.94 24.55
N ILE A 41 8.52 17.92 24.58
CA ILE A 41 8.25 17.09 25.76
C ILE A 41 9.54 16.41 26.22
N ALA A 42 10.25 15.72 25.31
CA ALA A 42 11.48 15.02 25.63
C ALA A 42 12.53 15.97 26.22
N ARG A 43 12.67 17.19 25.67
CA ARG A 43 13.56 18.21 26.23
C ARG A 43 13.12 18.65 27.63
N ARG A 44 11.83 18.90 27.84
CA ARG A 44 11.31 19.38 29.13
C ARG A 44 11.41 18.33 30.23
N LEU A 45 11.22 17.05 29.89
CA LEU A 45 11.38 15.94 30.81
C LEU A 45 12.85 15.73 31.20
N ARG A 46 13.78 15.81 30.23
CA ARG A 46 15.25 15.73 30.51
C ARG A 46 15.76 16.85 31.40
N LEU A 47 15.25 18.07 31.25
CA LEU A 47 15.64 19.21 32.09
C LEU A 47 15.22 19.06 33.56
N ASN A 48 14.30 18.14 33.88
CA ASN A 48 13.81 17.91 35.24
C ASN A 48 14.51 16.75 35.97
N ASN A 49 15.56 16.16 35.38
CA ASN A 49 16.62 15.26 35.90
C ASN A 49 16.37 14.20 37.00
N ASP A 50 15.15 13.96 37.49
CA ASP A 50 14.87 13.00 38.58
C ASP A 50 13.76 11.98 38.27
N VAL A 51 13.42 11.77 36.99
CA VAL A 51 12.32 10.84 36.63
C VAL A 51 12.83 9.69 35.77
N PRO A 52 12.66 8.44 36.21
CA PRO A 52 12.96 7.27 35.39
C PRO A 52 12.04 7.25 34.14
N ALA A 53 12.55 6.70 33.03
CA ALA A 53 11.93 6.83 31.70
C ALA A 53 10.53 6.19 31.59
N ASP A 54 10.19 5.27 32.47
CA ASP A 54 8.91 4.55 32.55
C ASP A 54 7.75 5.42 33.07
N LEU A 55 8.02 6.42 33.92
CA LEU A 55 7.02 7.34 34.47
C LEU A 55 6.86 8.64 33.68
N ALA A 56 7.63 8.80 32.60
CA ALA A 56 7.62 9.98 31.74
C ALA A 56 6.26 10.23 31.06
N HIS A 57 5.56 9.17 30.66
CA HIS A 57 4.28 9.24 29.96
C HIS A 57 3.12 9.67 30.87
N GLU A 58 3.19 9.38 32.18
CA GLU A 58 2.12 9.71 33.13
C GLU A 58 2.02 11.22 33.46
N ARG A 59 3.05 12.00 33.11
CA ARG A 59 3.10 13.45 33.36
C ARG A 59 2.72 14.30 32.15
N VAL A 60 2.46 13.67 31.01
CA VAL A 60 2.24 14.36 29.74
C VAL A 60 0.77 14.24 29.38
N GLU A 61 0.04 15.33 29.55
CA GLU A 61 -1.31 15.47 29.04
C GLU A 61 -1.26 16.15 27.66
N ILE A 62 -1.74 15.44 26.63
CA ILE A 62 -1.83 15.96 25.27
C ILE A 62 -3.22 16.59 25.08
N LEU A 63 -3.28 17.92 25.07
CA LEU A 63 -4.54 18.68 25.07
C LEU A 63 -5.15 18.95 23.69
N TRP A 64 -4.44 18.65 22.62
CA TRP A 64 -4.90 18.88 21.24
C TRP A 64 -5.39 17.59 20.58
N ALA A 65 -6.52 17.66 19.88
CA ALA A 65 -7.08 16.51 19.15
C ALA A 65 -6.66 16.53 17.67
N PRO A 66 -6.55 15.36 17.00
CA PRO A 66 -6.46 15.32 15.56
C PRO A 66 -7.70 15.94 14.91
N PRO A 67 -7.59 16.51 13.69
CA PRO A 67 -8.76 17.02 12.98
C PRO A 67 -9.75 15.88 12.71
N GLU A 68 -11.05 16.19 12.75
CA GLU A 68 -12.08 15.22 12.43
C GLU A 68 -12.17 15.01 10.93
N ALA A 69 -12.18 13.73 10.51
CA ALA A 69 -12.38 13.38 9.11
C ALA A 69 -13.79 13.76 8.64
N PRO A 70 -13.92 14.47 7.50
CA PRO A 70 -15.22 14.84 6.95
C PRO A 70 -16.02 13.58 6.61
N ARG A 71 -17.32 13.63 6.90
CA ARG A 71 -18.29 12.63 6.44
C ARG A 71 -19.11 13.22 5.31
N ILE A 72 -19.13 12.52 4.19
CA ILE A 72 -19.92 12.88 3.02
C ILE A 72 -20.93 11.77 2.71
N GLU A 73 -22.10 12.17 2.22
CA GLU A 73 -23.08 11.21 1.72
C GLU A 73 -22.65 10.74 0.33
N ILE A 74 -22.44 9.43 0.19
CA ILE A 74 -22.09 8.81 -1.08
C ILE A 74 -23.22 7.87 -1.44
N PRO A 75 -24.01 8.17 -2.48
CA PRO A 75 -25.03 7.25 -2.96
C PRO A 75 -24.41 5.88 -3.26
N LEU A 76 -25.18 4.80 -3.09
CA LEU A 76 -24.74 3.44 -3.48
C LEU A 76 -25.31 3.02 -4.84
N MET A 77 -26.34 3.71 -5.32
CA MET A 77 -26.92 3.45 -6.63
C MET A 77 -25.87 3.67 -7.73
N GLY A 78 -25.65 2.67 -8.58
CA GLY A 78 -24.65 2.69 -9.65
C GLY A 78 -23.27 2.14 -9.26
N SER A 79 -23.02 1.95 -7.95
CA SER A 79 -21.81 1.28 -7.44
C SER A 79 -21.85 -0.23 -7.75
N ARG A 80 -20.67 -0.84 -7.80
CA ARG A 80 -20.51 -2.29 -7.84
C ARG A 80 -20.24 -2.79 -6.41
N ILE A 81 -21.09 -3.69 -5.92
CA ILE A 81 -21.11 -4.07 -4.49
C ILE A 81 -20.65 -5.52 -4.31
N ARG A 82 -19.72 -5.75 -3.37
CA ARG A 82 -19.26 -7.06 -2.89
C ARG A 82 -19.50 -7.16 -1.39
N GLY A 83 -20.00 -8.30 -0.90
CA GLY A 83 -20.34 -8.51 0.51
C GLY A 83 -21.84 -8.44 0.80
N PRO A 84 -22.24 -8.48 2.08
CA PRO A 84 -23.63 -8.66 2.47
C PRO A 84 -24.47 -7.41 2.23
N GLU A 85 -25.72 -7.60 1.80
CA GLU A 85 -26.65 -6.50 1.50
C GLU A 85 -26.91 -5.60 2.72
N ASN A 86 -26.97 -6.20 3.91
CA ASN A 86 -27.24 -5.52 5.18
C ASN A 86 -25.98 -5.25 6.01
N ALA A 87 -24.81 -5.11 5.37
CA ALA A 87 -23.55 -4.79 6.05
C ALA A 87 -23.68 -3.53 6.94
N ARG A 88 -23.21 -3.61 8.19
CA ARG A 88 -23.15 -2.45 9.12
C ARG A 88 -22.16 -1.39 8.66
N VAL A 89 -21.13 -1.81 7.91
CA VAL A 89 -20.09 -0.93 7.39
C VAL A 89 -20.01 -1.06 5.87
N THR A 90 -20.04 0.08 5.19
CA THR A 90 -19.78 0.18 3.76
C THR A 90 -18.43 0.86 3.56
N LEU A 91 -17.48 0.12 2.99
CA LEU A 91 -16.27 0.69 2.42
C LEU A 91 -16.61 1.17 1.01
N THR A 92 -16.42 2.47 0.72
CA THR A 92 -16.59 2.99 -0.63
C THR A 92 -15.25 3.38 -1.20
N GLU A 93 -14.85 2.73 -2.30
CA GLU A 93 -13.64 3.04 -3.06
C GLU A 93 -14.01 3.76 -4.35
N PHE A 94 -13.40 4.92 -4.59
CA PHE A 94 -13.32 5.53 -5.91
C PHE A 94 -12.04 5.06 -6.58
N ILE A 95 -12.17 4.21 -7.59
CA ILE A 95 -11.06 3.46 -8.19
C ILE A 95 -10.69 3.99 -9.57
N ASP A 96 -9.40 3.99 -9.87
CA ASP A 96 -8.87 4.09 -11.23
C ASP A 96 -8.03 2.84 -11.52
N PHE A 97 -8.40 2.09 -12.55
CA PHE A 97 -7.74 0.84 -12.94
C PHE A 97 -6.33 1.02 -13.52
N GLN A 98 -5.92 2.23 -13.88
CA GLN A 98 -4.56 2.56 -14.32
C GLN A 98 -3.70 3.14 -13.18
N ALA A 99 -4.30 3.51 -12.05
CA ALA A 99 -3.55 4.03 -10.91
C ALA A 99 -2.88 2.90 -10.11
N GLY A 100 -1.54 2.95 -10.00
CA GLY A 100 -0.76 2.04 -9.18
C GLY A 100 -1.20 1.97 -7.70
N PRO A 101 -1.52 3.11 -7.05
CA PRO A 101 -2.07 3.08 -5.69
C PRO A 101 -3.40 2.33 -5.55
N SER A 102 -4.26 2.30 -6.58
CA SER A 102 -5.52 1.52 -6.54
C SER A 102 -5.22 0.03 -6.47
N ARG A 103 -4.23 -0.43 -7.26
CA ARG A 103 -3.73 -1.80 -7.22
C ARG A 103 -3.18 -2.15 -5.84
N SER A 104 -2.37 -1.27 -5.25
CA SER A 104 -1.77 -1.50 -3.93
C SER A 104 -2.79 -1.56 -2.79
N LEU A 105 -3.98 -0.97 -2.95
CA LEU A 105 -5.04 -1.00 -1.95
C LEU A 105 -5.79 -2.35 -1.91
N GLN A 106 -5.88 -3.08 -3.02
CA GLN A 106 -6.74 -4.26 -3.11
C GLN A 106 -6.44 -5.36 -2.09
N PRO A 107 -5.18 -5.77 -1.83
CA PRO A 107 -4.91 -6.81 -0.83
C PRO A 107 -5.37 -6.43 0.58
N VAL A 108 -5.39 -5.12 0.89
CA VAL A 108 -5.88 -4.61 2.17
C VAL A 108 -7.40 -4.71 2.25
N LEU A 109 -8.12 -4.35 1.18
CA LEU A 109 -9.57 -4.46 1.11
C LEU A 109 -10.02 -5.93 1.13
N GLU A 110 -9.35 -6.80 0.38
CA GLU A 110 -9.60 -8.25 0.37
C GLU A 110 -9.51 -8.84 1.77
N ARG A 111 -8.40 -8.59 2.47
CA ARG A 111 -8.20 -9.06 3.85
C ARG A 111 -9.31 -8.59 4.78
N VAL A 112 -9.72 -7.33 4.67
CA VAL A 112 -10.81 -6.78 5.50
C VAL A 112 -12.14 -7.45 5.18
N LEU A 113 -12.46 -7.70 3.91
CA LEU A 113 -13.70 -8.37 3.52
C LEU A 113 -13.72 -9.83 3.98
N GLU A 114 -12.58 -10.52 3.96
CA GLU A 114 -12.43 -11.89 4.46
C GLU A 114 -12.61 -12.00 5.97
N GLU A 115 -12.05 -11.05 6.73
CA GLU A 115 -12.12 -11.06 8.19
C GLU A 115 -13.45 -10.50 8.74
N TYR A 116 -14.17 -9.68 7.97
CA TYR A 116 -15.45 -9.08 8.35
C TYR A 116 -16.59 -9.44 7.37
N PRO A 117 -16.81 -10.72 7.04
CA PRO A 117 -17.66 -11.15 5.92
C PRO A 117 -19.14 -10.79 6.11
N ASP A 118 -19.61 -10.71 7.35
CA ASP A 118 -21.01 -10.36 7.69
C ASP A 118 -21.18 -8.89 8.07
N THR A 119 -20.08 -8.16 8.28
CA THR A 119 -20.10 -6.79 8.83
C THR A 119 -19.78 -5.74 7.77
N VAL A 120 -18.91 -6.06 6.82
CA VAL A 120 -18.37 -5.11 5.84
C VAL A 120 -18.80 -5.48 4.43
N ARG A 121 -19.28 -4.49 3.67
CA ARG A 121 -19.39 -4.57 2.20
C ARG A 121 -18.48 -3.54 1.55
N LEU A 122 -17.99 -3.87 0.36
CA LEU A 122 -17.26 -2.96 -0.51
C LEU A 122 -18.19 -2.44 -1.61
N ALA A 123 -18.20 -1.13 -1.82
CA ALA A 123 -18.85 -0.45 -2.92
C ALA A 123 -17.78 0.26 -3.77
N VAL A 124 -17.64 -0.15 -5.02
CA VAL A 124 -16.69 0.45 -5.97
C VAL A 124 -17.41 1.44 -6.88
N ARG A 125 -16.80 2.62 -7.07
CA ARG A 125 -17.19 3.66 -8.04
C ARG A 125 -16.02 4.00 -8.95
N ASP A 126 -16.30 4.27 -10.21
CA ASP A 126 -15.25 4.57 -11.18
C ASP A 126 -14.76 6.03 -11.05
N LEU A 127 -13.45 6.21 -11.06
CA LEU A 127 -12.79 7.50 -11.10
C LEU A 127 -11.74 7.47 -12.21
N ALA A 128 -12.18 7.44 -13.46
CA ALA A 128 -11.28 7.51 -14.60
C ALA A 128 -10.57 8.88 -14.64
N LEU A 129 -9.32 8.93 -14.17
CA LEU A 129 -8.57 10.19 -14.09
C LEU A 129 -8.22 10.67 -15.51
N PRO A 130 -8.39 11.97 -15.81
CA PRO A 130 -8.28 12.48 -17.18
C PRO A 130 -6.87 12.38 -17.77
N PHE A 131 -5.84 12.25 -16.94
CA PHE A 131 -4.45 12.06 -17.34
C PHE A 131 -4.05 10.59 -17.50
N HIS A 132 -4.95 9.64 -17.22
CA HIS A 132 -4.75 8.21 -17.47
C HIS A 132 -5.44 7.78 -18.76
N ARG A 133 -4.63 7.60 -19.82
CA ARG A 133 -5.10 7.29 -21.18
C ARG A 133 -6.10 6.13 -21.26
N TYR A 134 -5.95 5.09 -20.46
CA TYR A 134 -6.75 3.87 -20.53
C TYR A 134 -7.82 3.78 -19.43
N ALA A 135 -7.84 4.68 -18.45
CA ALA A 135 -8.70 4.55 -17.27
C ALA A 135 -10.19 4.46 -17.59
N GLN A 136 -10.67 5.28 -18.53
CA GLN A 136 -12.08 5.28 -18.97
C GLN A 136 -12.46 3.93 -19.59
N LYS A 137 -11.63 3.41 -20.51
CA LYS A 137 -11.91 2.14 -21.20
C LYS A 137 -11.76 0.93 -20.29
N SER A 138 -10.83 0.96 -19.34
CA SER A 138 -10.70 -0.09 -18.32
C SER A 138 -11.94 -0.16 -17.42
N ALA A 139 -12.47 0.99 -16.97
CA ALA A 139 -13.70 1.05 -16.19
C ALA A 139 -14.92 0.53 -16.97
N GLU A 140 -15.06 0.94 -18.24
CA GLU A 140 -16.10 0.42 -19.14
C GLU A 140 -15.99 -1.10 -19.32
N ALA A 141 -14.77 -1.60 -19.53
CA ALA A 141 -14.49 -3.03 -19.69
C ALA A 141 -14.86 -3.84 -18.44
N ALA A 142 -14.52 -3.36 -17.24
CA ALA A 142 -14.95 -3.99 -16.00
C ALA A 142 -16.48 -4.08 -15.91
N ARG A 143 -17.19 -2.98 -16.26
CA ARG A 143 -18.66 -2.99 -16.28
C ARG A 143 -19.23 -3.92 -17.35
N CYS A 144 -18.62 -4.00 -18.52
CA CYS A 144 -19.01 -4.92 -19.60
C CYS A 144 -18.82 -6.39 -19.19
N ALA A 145 -17.75 -6.72 -18.47
CA ALA A 145 -17.61 -8.03 -17.84
C ALA A 145 -18.68 -8.27 -16.78
N GLY A 146 -19.07 -7.22 -16.04
CA GLY A 146 -20.20 -7.25 -15.12
C GLY A 146 -21.56 -7.58 -15.75
N ASP A 147 -21.82 -7.16 -16.99
CA ASP A 147 -23.02 -7.57 -17.74
C ASP A 147 -23.05 -9.09 -18.03
N GLN A 148 -21.91 -9.77 -17.86
CA GLN A 148 -21.74 -11.22 -17.97
C GLN A 148 -21.43 -11.86 -16.60
N ASN A 149 -21.78 -11.19 -15.49
CA ASN A 149 -21.56 -11.65 -14.11
C ASN A 149 -20.08 -11.82 -13.69
N ALA A 150 -19.14 -11.23 -14.43
CA ALA A 150 -17.70 -11.38 -14.19
C ALA A 150 -17.02 -10.06 -13.76
N TYR A 151 -17.76 -9.15 -13.12
CA TYR A 151 -17.20 -7.86 -12.70
C TYR A 151 -15.97 -8.03 -11.79
N TRP A 152 -16.07 -8.83 -10.73
CA TRP A 152 -15.00 -8.96 -9.73
C TRP A 152 -13.74 -9.65 -10.27
N PRO A 153 -13.83 -10.80 -10.97
CA PRO A 153 -12.66 -11.39 -11.59
C PRO A 153 -11.98 -10.46 -12.61
N TYR A 154 -12.77 -9.72 -13.39
CA TYR A 154 -12.23 -8.78 -14.38
C TYR A 154 -11.62 -7.54 -13.72
N HIS A 155 -12.24 -7.04 -12.65
CA HIS A 155 -11.72 -5.94 -11.82
C HIS A 155 -10.34 -6.28 -11.25
N GLU A 156 -10.19 -7.47 -10.66
CA GLU A 156 -8.92 -7.96 -10.15
C GLU A 156 -7.88 -8.11 -11.28
N MET A 157 -8.28 -8.69 -12.42
CA MET A 157 -7.43 -8.85 -13.61
C MET A 157 -6.86 -7.50 -14.10
N LEU A 158 -7.69 -6.46 -14.21
CA LEU A 158 -7.23 -5.12 -14.64
C LEU A 158 -6.17 -4.53 -13.72
N LEU A 159 -6.31 -4.73 -12.41
CA LEU A 159 -5.36 -4.20 -11.43
C LEU A 159 -4.06 -5.01 -11.44
N MET A 160 -4.13 -6.33 -11.58
CA MET A 160 -2.95 -7.19 -11.61
C MET A 160 -2.09 -6.98 -12.87
N GLU A 161 -2.74 -6.74 -14.02
CA GLU A 161 -2.07 -6.70 -15.32
C GLU A 161 -1.54 -5.31 -15.72
N GLN A 162 -1.60 -4.31 -14.82
CA GLN A 162 -1.00 -3.00 -15.07
C GLN A 162 0.49 -3.12 -15.47
N PRO A 163 0.95 -2.43 -16.54
CA PRO A 163 0.24 -1.37 -17.28
C PRO A 163 -0.52 -1.83 -18.53
N GLY A 164 -0.67 -3.13 -18.79
CA GLY A 164 -1.39 -3.69 -19.95
C GLY A 164 -2.88 -3.38 -19.91
N LEU A 165 -3.29 -2.24 -20.46
CA LEU A 165 -4.68 -1.77 -20.44
C LEU A 165 -5.14 -1.28 -21.82
N GLU A 166 -4.43 -1.66 -22.87
CA GLU A 166 -4.80 -1.33 -24.24
C GLU A 166 -6.03 -2.12 -24.68
N SER A 167 -6.68 -1.70 -25.77
CA SER A 167 -7.92 -2.34 -26.20
C SER A 167 -7.76 -3.84 -26.50
N GLU A 168 -6.58 -4.27 -26.95
CA GLU A 168 -6.24 -5.68 -27.17
C GLU A 168 -6.06 -6.43 -25.84
N ASP A 169 -5.47 -5.79 -24.83
CA ASP A 169 -5.34 -6.32 -23.47
C ASP A 169 -6.71 -6.62 -22.88
N LEU A 170 -7.61 -5.64 -22.94
CA LEU A 170 -8.97 -5.76 -22.39
C LEU A 170 -9.72 -6.95 -23.02
N ARG A 171 -9.65 -7.11 -24.34
CA ARG A 171 -10.22 -8.28 -25.04
C ARG A 171 -9.59 -9.60 -24.60
N ARG A 172 -8.26 -9.64 -24.52
CA ARG A 172 -7.52 -10.83 -24.06
C ARG A 172 -7.91 -11.22 -22.64
N TYR A 173 -8.20 -10.26 -21.76
CA TYR A 173 -8.60 -10.51 -20.37
C TYR A 173 -10.01 -11.08 -20.30
N ALA A 174 -10.91 -10.57 -21.14
CA ALA A 174 -12.25 -11.13 -21.29
C ALA A 174 -12.20 -12.59 -21.75
N LEU A 175 -11.34 -12.91 -22.73
CA LEU A 175 -11.12 -14.27 -23.21
C LEU A 175 -10.57 -15.21 -22.11
N ARG A 176 -9.62 -14.74 -21.30
CA ARG A 176 -9.05 -15.52 -20.17
C ARG A 176 -10.06 -15.83 -19.07
N LEU A 177 -11.16 -15.08 -19.01
CA LEU A 177 -12.25 -15.27 -18.06
C LEU A 177 -13.48 -15.92 -18.71
N ASP A 178 -13.30 -16.55 -19.88
CA ASP A 178 -14.34 -17.25 -20.63
C ASP A 178 -15.59 -16.39 -20.93
N LEU A 179 -15.40 -15.07 -21.11
CA LEU A 179 -16.49 -14.17 -21.49
C LEU A 179 -16.81 -14.30 -22.98
N GLU A 180 -18.10 -14.16 -23.34
CA GLU A 180 -18.54 -14.24 -24.74
C GLU A 180 -17.96 -13.06 -25.53
N PRO A 181 -17.03 -13.28 -26.48
CA PRO A 181 -16.25 -12.20 -27.09
C PRO A 181 -17.13 -11.21 -27.83
N ALA A 182 -18.12 -11.69 -28.59
CA ALA A 182 -19.01 -10.83 -29.36
C ALA A 182 -19.87 -9.92 -28.47
N VAL A 183 -20.26 -10.39 -27.28
CA VAL A 183 -21.05 -9.61 -26.31
C VAL A 183 -20.17 -8.56 -25.64
N PHE A 184 -18.96 -8.95 -25.21
CA PHE A 184 -18.00 -8.05 -24.59
C PHE A 184 -17.55 -6.96 -25.57
N ASP A 185 -17.14 -7.33 -26.78
CA ASP A 185 -16.68 -6.39 -27.80
C ASP A 185 -17.77 -5.41 -28.20
N ARG A 186 -19.00 -5.88 -28.38
CA ARG A 186 -20.12 -4.98 -28.65
C ARG A 186 -20.31 -3.97 -27.51
N CYS A 187 -20.31 -4.44 -26.26
CA CYS A 187 -20.45 -3.56 -25.10
C CYS A 187 -19.35 -2.48 -25.03
N LEU A 188 -18.09 -2.87 -25.27
CA LEU A 188 -16.93 -1.99 -25.16
C LEU A 188 -16.78 -1.04 -26.35
N ASN A 189 -17.08 -1.49 -27.57
CA ASN A 189 -16.97 -0.69 -28.79
C ASN A 189 -18.15 0.30 -28.96
N GLU A 190 -19.32 -0.03 -28.43
CA GLU A 190 -20.50 0.86 -28.44
C GLU A 190 -20.54 1.82 -27.25
N ASP A 191 -19.48 1.88 -26.43
CA ASP A 191 -19.41 2.74 -25.24
C ASP A 191 -20.60 2.56 -24.28
N LYS A 192 -21.19 1.34 -24.24
CA LYS A 192 -22.46 1.07 -23.54
C LYS A 192 -22.42 1.51 -22.07
N GLN A 193 -21.25 1.37 -21.43
CA GLN A 193 -21.03 1.67 -20.01
C GLN A 193 -20.47 3.07 -19.77
N ALA A 194 -20.12 3.82 -20.82
CA ALA A 194 -19.38 5.07 -20.70
C ALA A 194 -20.15 6.16 -19.94
N ALA A 195 -21.48 6.20 -20.09
CA ALA A 195 -22.33 7.14 -19.37
C ALA A 195 -22.31 6.90 -17.85
N LEU A 196 -22.26 5.63 -17.41
CA LEU A 196 -22.19 5.29 -15.98
C LEU A 196 -20.82 5.65 -15.40
N VAL A 197 -19.73 5.36 -16.11
CA VAL A 197 -18.36 5.74 -15.70
C VAL A 197 -18.24 7.27 -15.58
N ARG A 198 -18.75 8.03 -16.56
CA ARG A 198 -18.75 9.50 -16.50
C ARG A 198 -19.64 10.05 -15.39
N ALA A 199 -20.74 9.38 -15.06
CA ALA A 199 -21.59 9.77 -13.94
C ALA A 199 -20.87 9.62 -12.60
N ASP A 200 -20.10 8.53 -12.40
CA ASP A 200 -19.27 8.37 -11.21
C ASP A 200 -18.16 9.43 -11.12
N GLY A 201 -17.50 9.74 -12.25
CA GLY A 201 -16.52 10.84 -12.31
C GLY A 201 -17.13 12.21 -12.00
N SER A 202 -18.36 12.47 -12.45
CA SER A 202 -19.08 13.71 -12.16
C SER A 202 -19.49 13.80 -10.68
N LEU A 203 -19.90 12.67 -10.08
CA LEU A 203 -20.15 12.57 -8.65
C LEU A 203 -18.87 12.82 -7.85
N ALA A 204 -17.75 12.21 -8.25
CA ALA A 204 -16.46 12.43 -7.60
C ALA A 204 -16.06 13.91 -7.61
N ALA A 205 -16.18 14.58 -8.76
CA ALA A 205 -15.93 16.01 -8.89
C ALA A 205 -16.86 16.86 -7.99
N LEU A 206 -18.15 16.51 -7.90
CA LEU A 206 -19.11 17.18 -7.02
C LEU A 206 -18.72 17.05 -5.54
N LEU A 207 -18.20 15.88 -5.15
CA LEU A 207 -17.76 15.56 -3.79
C LEU A 207 -16.32 16.04 -3.48
N GLY A 208 -15.65 16.69 -4.43
CA GLY A 208 -14.26 17.16 -4.27
C GLY A 208 -13.21 16.04 -4.33
N ILE A 209 -13.58 14.86 -4.80
CA ILE A 209 -12.71 13.70 -4.97
C ILE A 209 -11.98 13.84 -6.30
N SER A 210 -10.64 13.87 -6.26
CA SER A 210 -9.82 14.10 -7.45
C SER A 210 -8.58 13.20 -7.51
N ARG A 211 -8.53 12.13 -6.71
CA ARG A 211 -7.40 11.20 -6.60
C ARG A 211 -7.92 9.79 -6.42
N ALA A 212 -7.25 8.84 -7.09
CA ALA A 212 -7.52 7.42 -6.93
C ALA A 212 -6.35 6.72 -6.23
N PRO A 213 -6.62 5.76 -5.32
CA PRO A 213 -7.95 5.48 -4.79
C PRO A 213 -8.33 6.57 -3.76
N SER A 214 -9.63 6.82 -3.62
CA SER A 214 -10.18 7.54 -2.46
C SER A 214 -11.12 6.60 -1.71
N LEU A 215 -10.88 6.42 -0.42
CA LEU A 215 -11.56 5.44 0.41
C LEU A 215 -12.40 6.10 1.50
N PHE A 216 -13.58 5.56 1.74
CA PHE A 216 -14.51 6.03 2.75
C PHE A 216 -15.06 4.87 3.57
N VAL A 217 -15.27 5.09 4.87
CA VAL A 217 -15.92 4.13 5.78
C VAL A 217 -17.23 4.74 6.24
N ASN A 218 -18.36 4.21 5.77
CA ASN A 218 -19.70 4.81 5.98
C ASN A 218 -19.75 6.30 5.59
N GLY A 219 -19.04 6.67 4.52
CA GLY A 219 -18.94 8.06 4.04
C GLY A 219 -17.92 8.92 4.79
N ARG A 220 -17.29 8.44 5.87
CA ARG A 220 -16.17 9.13 6.53
C ARG A 220 -14.90 8.94 5.70
N TYR A 221 -14.27 10.03 5.30
CA TYR A 221 -13.05 9.99 4.50
C TYR A 221 -11.91 9.32 5.27
N LEU A 222 -11.24 8.36 4.63
CA LEU A 222 -10.02 7.75 5.13
C LEU A 222 -8.86 8.25 4.26
N PRO A 223 -7.92 9.04 4.81
CA PRO A 223 -6.76 9.50 4.04
C PRO A 223 -5.70 8.40 3.94
N PRO A 224 -4.82 8.44 2.92
CA PRO A 224 -3.66 7.56 2.87
C PRO A 224 -2.66 7.83 4.02
N PRO A 225 -1.80 6.85 4.37
CA PRO A 225 -1.69 5.52 3.78
C PRO A 225 -2.83 4.57 4.21
N PHE A 226 -3.28 3.72 3.29
CA PHE A 226 -4.33 2.73 3.54
C PHE A 226 -3.74 1.45 4.11
N THR A 227 -3.49 1.43 5.42
CA THR A 227 -3.03 0.21 6.09
C THR A 227 -4.21 -0.59 6.59
N TYR A 228 -4.04 -1.91 6.68
CA TYR A 228 -5.05 -2.81 7.25
C TYR A 228 -5.46 -2.36 8.67
N GLU A 229 -4.49 -1.98 9.50
CA GLU A 229 -4.73 -1.53 10.87
C GLU A 229 -5.51 -0.20 10.90
N GLY A 230 -5.27 0.69 9.93
CA GLY A 230 -6.03 1.92 9.76
C GLY A 230 -7.50 1.67 9.39
N LEU A 231 -7.74 0.74 8.46
CA LEU A 231 -9.10 0.35 8.06
C LEU A 231 -9.84 -0.34 9.20
N VAL A 232 -9.19 -1.27 9.91
CA VAL A 232 -9.78 -1.94 11.08
C VAL A 232 -10.20 -0.94 12.14
N ARG A 233 -9.32 0.02 12.50
CA ARG A 233 -9.68 1.07 13.46
C ARG A 233 -10.88 1.91 12.99
N ALA A 234 -10.95 2.21 11.70
CA ALA A 234 -12.08 2.96 11.15
C ALA A 234 -13.38 2.14 11.17
N ILE A 235 -13.33 0.84 10.89
CA ILE A 235 -14.47 -0.08 10.96
C ILE A 235 -14.96 -0.21 12.40
N GLU A 236 -14.06 -0.47 13.35
CA GLU A 236 -14.38 -0.59 14.78
C GLU A 236 -15.00 0.68 15.35
N ALA A 237 -14.53 1.85 14.90
CA ALA A 237 -15.12 3.14 15.29
C ALA A 237 -16.58 3.30 14.81
N GLU A 238 -16.97 2.65 13.71
CA GLU A 238 -18.36 2.69 13.21
C GLU A 238 -19.24 1.60 13.84
N THR A 239 -18.67 0.45 14.23
CA THR A 239 -19.44 -0.67 14.79
C THR A 239 -19.55 -0.67 16.31
N GLY A 240 -18.62 0.01 17.01
CA GLY A 240 -18.50 -0.05 18.46
C GLY A 240 -17.95 -1.38 18.99
N ASP A 241 -17.58 -2.32 18.11
CA ASP A 241 -17.08 -3.65 18.46
C ASP A 241 -15.57 -3.62 18.78
N LEU A 242 -15.22 -3.14 19.98
CA LEU A 242 -13.83 -3.25 20.50
C LEU A 242 -13.48 -4.68 20.99
N ARG A 243 -14.48 -5.57 21.10
CA ARG A 243 -14.36 -6.85 21.82
C ARG A 243 -13.64 -7.96 21.04
N ASN A 244 -13.56 -7.86 19.72
CA ASN A 244 -12.87 -8.81 18.84
C ASN A 244 -11.72 -8.17 18.04
N SER A 245 -11.23 -7.00 18.48
CA SER A 245 -10.21 -6.25 17.74
C SER A 245 -8.88 -7.02 17.66
N PRO A 246 -8.41 -7.37 16.44
CA PRO A 246 -7.07 -7.93 16.26
C PRO A 246 -5.99 -6.96 16.73
N VAL A 247 -6.24 -5.65 16.57
CA VAL A 247 -5.36 -4.55 16.99
C VAL A 247 -5.33 -4.42 18.52
N ALA A 248 -6.45 -4.64 19.22
CA ALA A 248 -6.46 -4.67 20.69
C ALA A 248 -5.82 -5.94 21.27
N ALA A 249 -5.91 -7.08 20.56
CA ALA A 249 -5.23 -8.31 20.94
C ALA A 249 -3.70 -8.20 20.81
N GLU A 250 -3.20 -7.56 19.74
CA GLU A 250 -1.76 -7.27 19.56
C GLU A 250 -1.23 -6.24 20.57
N ARG A 251 -2.05 -5.24 20.95
CA ARG A 251 -1.73 -4.29 22.03
C ARG A 251 -1.61 -4.96 23.41
N LYS A 252 -2.44 -5.97 23.70
CA LYS A 252 -2.39 -6.72 24.98
C LYS A 252 -1.17 -7.63 25.10
N ASN A 253 -0.58 -8.05 23.97
CA ASN A 253 0.61 -8.91 23.94
C ASN A 253 1.94 -8.13 23.83
N GLY A 254 1.93 -6.81 24.07
CA GLY A 254 3.14 -5.98 24.13
C GLY A 254 3.82 -5.69 22.79
N ALA A 255 3.16 -5.93 21.65
CA ALA A 255 3.76 -5.81 20.32
C ALA A 255 3.56 -4.45 19.62
N LEU A 256 2.85 -3.50 20.24
CA LEU A 256 2.76 -2.12 19.74
C LEU A 256 3.57 -1.17 20.63
N GLU A 257 4.86 -1.08 20.32
CA GLU A 257 5.60 0.16 20.58
C GLU A 257 4.99 1.29 19.70
N PRO A 258 4.94 2.55 20.17
CA PRO A 258 4.46 3.66 19.37
C PRO A 258 5.40 3.87 18.19
N SER A 259 4.98 3.48 16.99
CA SER A 259 5.71 3.79 15.76
C SER A 259 5.50 5.27 15.39
N GLU A 260 6.12 6.18 16.14
CA GLU A 260 6.28 7.60 15.80
C GLU A 260 7.52 8.16 16.54
N GLN A 261 8.70 7.62 16.26
CA GLN A 261 9.97 8.26 16.67
C GLN A 261 11.03 8.11 15.56
N ALA A 262 10.97 9.01 14.57
CA ALA A 262 12.19 9.38 13.87
C ALA A 262 13.01 10.31 14.78
N GLY A 263 13.77 9.72 15.71
CA GLY A 263 14.79 10.44 16.47
C GLY A 263 15.95 10.88 15.57
N PRO A 264 16.67 11.96 15.92
CA PRO A 264 17.67 12.56 15.03
C PRO A 264 18.89 11.64 14.91
N LYS A 265 19.15 11.10 13.71
CA LYS A 265 20.45 10.50 13.38
C LYS A 265 21.52 11.59 13.44
N GLN A 266 22.46 11.43 14.37
CA GLN A 266 23.69 12.22 14.41
C GLN A 266 24.42 12.10 13.06
N ARG A 267 24.74 13.24 12.45
CA ARG A 267 25.66 13.31 11.31
C ARG A 267 27.09 13.14 11.83
N PRO A 268 27.94 12.29 11.24
CA PRO A 268 29.38 12.45 11.39
C PRO A 268 29.81 13.71 10.63
N GLY A 269 30.76 14.42 11.22
CA GLY A 269 31.19 15.74 10.80
C GLY A 269 31.90 15.79 9.44
N GLY A 270 31.81 16.98 8.84
CA GLY A 270 32.87 17.64 8.08
C GLY A 270 33.45 16.92 6.87
N ASN A 271 33.10 17.42 5.68
CA ASN A 271 34.06 18.20 4.91
C ASN A 271 33.32 19.16 3.98
N GLY A 272 33.78 20.42 3.99
CA GLY A 272 33.12 21.53 3.33
C GLY A 272 33.17 21.46 1.82
N LEU A 273 32.38 22.30 1.18
CA LEU A 273 32.60 22.83 -0.16
C LEU A 273 31.73 24.09 -0.32
N HIS A 274 32.29 25.02 -1.10
CA HIS A 274 31.89 26.41 -1.28
C HIS A 274 30.44 26.62 -1.69
N ASP A 275 29.89 27.72 -1.19
CA ASP A 275 28.71 28.43 -1.68
C ASP A 275 29.01 29.14 -3.01
N PRO A 276 28.25 28.91 -4.10
CA PRO A 276 28.16 29.85 -5.19
C PRO A 276 26.79 30.55 -5.17
N GLN A 277 26.91 31.87 -5.11
CA GLN A 277 25.87 32.88 -5.20
C GLN A 277 24.91 32.64 -6.39
N PHE A 278 23.63 32.87 -6.12
CA PHE A 278 22.53 32.94 -7.07
C PHE A 278 22.61 34.26 -7.87
N ASP A 279 22.79 34.18 -9.19
CA ASP A 279 22.73 35.31 -10.12
C ASP A 279 21.39 35.27 -10.89
N PRO A 280 20.51 36.28 -10.79
CA PRO A 280 19.17 36.23 -11.35
C PRO A 280 19.04 36.69 -12.82
N GLU A 281 20.13 36.89 -13.58
CA GLU A 281 20.05 37.32 -14.98
C GLU A 281 20.82 36.43 -15.97
N SER A 282 20.20 35.32 -16.42
CA SER A 282 20.52 34.76 -17.74
C SER A 282 19.35 33.98 -18.32
N THR A 283 18.58 34.67 -19.16
CA THR A 283 17.67 34.08 -20.14
C THR A 283 18.48 33.67 -21.37
N GLU A 284 18.72 32.37 -21.56
CA GLU A 284 18.97 31.84 -22.91
C GLU A 284 18.71 30.32 -22.96
N TYR A 285 17.59 29.96 -23.57
CA TYR A 285 17.26 28.59 -23.95
C TYR A 285 17.93 28.35 -25.31
N ARG A 286 18.83 27.37 -25.40
CA ARG A 286 19.50 26.99 -26.65
C ARG A 286 19.09 25.57 -27.00
N GLU A 287 18.24 25.41 -28.01
CA GLU A 287 17.96 24.11 -28.63
C GLU A 287 19.20 23.65 -29.42
N PRO A 288 19.57 22.36 -29.37
CA PRO A 288 20.44 21.77 -30.37
C PRO A 288 19.61 21.27 -31.54
N ALA A 289 19.90 21.82 -32.72
CA ALA A 289 19.49 21.30 -34.01
C ALA A 289 20.26 20.01 -34.37
N ASP A 290 19.58 19.17 -35.16
CA ASP A 290 20.10 18.14 -36.06
C ASP A 290 20.67 16.84 -35.47
N ALA A 291 19.77 15.86 -35.31
CA ALA A 291 20.06 14.46 -35.63
C ALA A 291 18.80 13.77 -36.17
N VAL A 292 18.70 13.68 -37.50
CA VAL A 292 17.75 12.81 -38.20
C VAL A 292 18.25 11.38 -38.05
N GLY A 293 17.48 10.53 -37.36
CA GLY A 293 17.73 9.10 -37.26
C GLY A 293 16.46 8.38 -36.80
N SER A 294 15.87 7.62 -37.72
CA SER A 294 14.78 6.68 -37.46
C SER A 294 15.18 5.65 -36.40
N GLY A 295 14.53 5.68 -35.24
CA GLY A 295 14.69 4.69 -34.19
C GLY A 295 13.57 4.82 -33.17
N GLU A 296 12.90 3.70 -32.89
CA GLU A 296 11.88 3.58 -31.84
C GLU A 296 12.39 4.18 -30.53
N HIS A 297 11.70 5.18 -30.01
CA HIS A 297 12.03 5.80 -28.73
C HIS A 297 11.56 4.87 -27.60
N LEU A 298 12.33 3.81 -27.35
CA LEU A 298 12.25 3.05 -26.11
C LEU A 298 12.70 3.98 -24.99
N LEU A 299 11.77 4.32 -24.09
CA LEU A 299 12.11 4.87 -22.79
C LEU A 299 13.21 4.00 -22.16
N PRO A 300 14.23 4.58 -21.53
CA PRO A 300 15.18 3.78 -20.76
C PRO A 300 14.37 2.94 -19.76
N PRO A 301 14.68 1.63 -19.60
CA PRO A 301 14.03 0.84 -18.57
C PRO A 301 14.21 1.57 -17.25
N LEU A 302 13.12 1.74 -16.50
CA LEU A 302 13.19 2.22 -15.13
C LEU A 302 14.21 1.34 -14.41
N PRO A 303 15.12 1.92 -13.60
CA PRO A 303 16.03 1.11 -12.82
C PRO A 303 15.19 0.13 -12.00
N GLU A 304 15.49 -1.17 -12.13
CA GLU A 304 14.96 -2.17 -11.19
C GLU A 304 15.40 -1.71 -9.80
N VAL A 305 14.44 -1.25 -8.99
CA VAL A 305 14.70 -1.01 -7.57
C VAL A 305 14.51 -2.36 -6.92
N PRO A 306 15.58 -3.06 -6.53
CA PRO A 306 15.44 -4.39 -5.98
C PRO A 306 14.74 -4.26 -4.61
N LEU A 307 13.86 -5.22 -4.32
CA LEU A 307 12.87 -5.13 -3.23
C LEU A 307 13.54 -4.94 -1.84
N ASP A 308 14.79 -5.40 -1.70
CA ASP A 308 15.69 -5.21 -0.56
C ASP A 308 16.05 -3.74 -0.27
N ARG A 309 16.01 -2.86 -1.29
CA ARG A 309 16.23 -1.42 -1.11
C ARG A 309 14.99 -0.67 -0.62
N LEU A 310 13.83 -1.33 -0.60
CA LEU A 310 12.56 -0.72 -0.21
C LEU A 310 12.15 -1.07 1.24
N VAL A 311 12.82 -2.03 1.87
CA VAL A 311 12.45 -2.55 3.19
C VAL A 311 13.69 -2.59 4.10
N GLU A 312 13.66 -1.80 5.19
CA GLU A 312 14.68 -1.85 6.25
C GLU A 312 14.51 -3.14 7.08
N PRO A 313 15.59 -3.72 7.66
CA PRO A 313 15.47 -4.94 8.47
C PRO A 313 14.56 -4.72 9.68
N GLU A 314 13.53 -5.56 9.81
CA GLU A 314 12.54 -5.53 10.89
C GLU A 314 13.11 -6.03 12.22
N ALA A 315 14.15 -6.87 12.16
CA ALA A 315 14.85 -7.38 13.33
C ALA A 315 16.32 -7.70 13.01
N VAL A 316 17.18 -7.50 14.02
CA VAL A 316 18.56 -8.02 14.03
C VAL A 316 18.63 -9.14 15.05
N LEU A 317 18.91 -10.36 14.59
CA LEU A 317 19.00 -11.55 15.42
C LEU A 317 20.46 -11.97 15.54
N ASP A 318 20.98 -11.99 16.77
CA ASP A 318 22.30 -12.55 17.06
C ASP A 318 22.12 -14.06 17.33
N LEU A 319 22.74 -14.90 16.51
CA LEU A 319 22.72 -16.36 16.60
C LEU A 319 24.13 -16.87 16.87
N ALA A 320 24.25 -17.88 17.73
CA ALA A 320 25.54 -18.51 17.99
C ALA A 320 25.97 -19.36 16.78
N ARG A 321 27.21 -19.20 16.30
CA ARG A 321 27.70 -19.87 15.09
C ARG A 321 27.65 -21.40 15.21
N ASP A 322 28.04 -21.93 16.36
CA ASP A 322 27.97 -23.36 16.69
C ASP A 322 26.55 -23.92 16.59
N ALA A 323 25.55 -23.15 17.02
CA ALA A 323 24.14 -23.54 16.97
C ALA A 323 23.58 -23.56 15.55
N VAL A 324 24.11 -22.73 14.64
CA VAL A 324 23.77 -22.75 13.21
C VAL A 324 24.48 -23.91 12.52
N ASP A 325 25.77 -24.10 12.79
CA ASP A 325 26.57 -25.19 12.22
C ASP A 325 25.97 -26.55 12.57
N GLN A 326 25.57 -26.75 13.84
CA GLN A 326 24.89 -27.97 14.28
C GLN A 326 23.54 -28.16 13.57
N ALA A 327 22.77 -27.08 13.39
CA ALA A 327 21.47 -27.17 12.72
C ALA A 327 21.61 -27.46 11.21
N LEU A 328 22.73 -27.08 10.59
CA LEU A 328 23.05 -27.41 9.20
C LEU A 328 23.38 -28.88 8.97
N GLU A 329 23.70 -29.66 10.02
CA GLU A 329 23.84 -31.12 9.91
C GLU A 329 22.53 -31.79 9.49
N GLU A 330 21.39 -31.18 9.80
CA GLU A 330 20.05 -31.65 9.40
C GLU A 330 19.58 -31.11 8.05
N ARG A 331 20.47 -30.51 7.24
CA ARG A 331 20.13 -29.86 5.97
C ARG A 331 19.21 -30.69 5.05
N PRO A 332 19.44 -32.00 4.81
CA PRO A 332 18.55 -32.77 3.94
C PRO A 332 17.09 -32.78 4.41
N ARG A 333 16.86 -32.77 5.73
CA ARG A 333 15.51 -32.69 6.32
C ARG A 333 14.92 -31.29 6.14
N LEU A 334 15.71 -30.25 6.36
CA LEU A 334 15.27 -28.86 6.21
C LEU A 334 14.93 -28.54 4.74
N GLU A 335 15.74 -29.01 3.79
CA GLU A 335 15.46 -28.86 2.36
C GLU A 335 14.15 -29.54 1.94
N ALA A 336 13.79 -30.67 2.54
CA ALA A 336 12.52 -31.35 2.26
C ALA A 336 11.28 -30.51 2.64
N ASN A 337 11.45 -29.51 3.52
CA ASN A 337 10.38 -28.60 3.94
C ASN A 337 10.23 -27.38 3.03
N LEU A 338 11.10 -27.22 2.02
CA LEU A 338 10.99 -26.20 0.99
C LEU A 338 10.29 -26.77 -0.25
N GLN A 339 9.13 -26.21 -0.59
CA GLN A 339 8.39 -26.53 -1.81
C GLN A 339 8.46 -25.40 -2.81
N THR A 340 8.59 -25.73 -4.08
CA THR A 340 8.49 -24.74 -5.16
C THR A 340 7.12 -24.06 -5.12
N SER A 341 7.12 -22.72 -5.06
CA SER A 341 5.89 -21.94 -5.14
C SER A 341 5.19 -22.19 -6.47
N PRO A 342 3.85 -22.37 -6.49
CA PRO A 342 3.09 -22.54 -7.74
C PRO A 342 3.08 -21.28 -8.61
N GLY A 343 3.43 -20.12 -8.05
CA GLY A 343 3.53 -18.84 -8.78
C GLY A 343 4.97 -18.48 -9.17
N VAL A 344 5.09 -17.77 -10.28
CA VAL A 344 6.36 -17.20 -10.77
C VAL A 344 6.46 -15.74 -10.34
N PHE A 345 7.52 -15.36 -9.62
CA PHE A 345 7.79 -13.99 -9.17
C PHE A 345 9.01 -13.43 -9.91
N SER A 346 8.84 -12.32 -10.64
CA SER A 346 9.90 -11.74 -11.51
C SER A 346 10.55 -12.76 -12.45
N GLY A 347 9.75 -13.67 -13.03
CA GLY A 347 10.24 -14.73 -13.92
C GLY A 347 10.88 -15.93 -13.21
N ARG A 348 10.88 -16.00 -11.87
CA ARG A 348 11.55 -17.03 -11.07
C ARG A 348 10.58 -17.82 -10.22
N ARG A 349 10.84 -19.11 -10.02
CA ARG A 349 10.09 -19.93 -9.05
C ARG A 349 10.78 -19.88 -7.69
N LEU A 350 10.10 -19.29 -6.72
CA LEU A 350 10.63 -19.13 -5.36
C LEU A 350 10.34 -20.36 -4.50
N LEU A 351 11.04 -20.49 -3.38
CA LEU A 351 10.84 -21.59 -2.42
C LEU A 351 9.95 -21.16 -1.27
N LYS A 352 8.96 -21.99 -0.93
CA LYS A 352 7.99 -21.79 0.15
C LYS A 352 8.23 -22.81 1.27
N LEU A 353 8.29 -22.34 2.51
CA LEU A 353 8.36 -23.18 3.70
C LEU A 353 7.01 -23.84 3.99
N THR A 354 7.02 -25.13 4.24
CA THR A 354 5.78 -25.91 4.44
C THR A 354 5.61 -26.43 5.85
N GLU A 355 6.69 -26.90 6.47
CA GLU A 355 6.68 -27.41 7.83
C GLU A 355 7.95 -26.96 8.59
N ILE A 356 7.74 -26.39 9.76
CA ILE A 356 8.79 -25.93 10.68
C ILE A 356 8.56 -26.64 12.01
N GLN A 357 9.61 -27.28 12.53
CA GLN A 357 9.57 -27.96 13.81
C GLN A 357 10.12 -27.03 14.90
N PRO A 358 9.50 -27.01 16.11
CA PRO A 358 10.01 -26.21 17.21
C PRO A 358 11.49 -26.52 17.51
N GLY A 359 12.32 -25.49 17.53
CA GLY A 359 13.75 -25.58 17.80
C GLY A 359 14.63 -25.93 16.60
N ASP A 360 14.07 -26.14 15.40
CA ASP A 360 14.85 -26.31 14.17
C ASP A 360 15.45 -24.99 13.65
N LEU A 361 16.23 -25.07 12.57
CA LEU A 361 16.90 -23.88 12.01
C LEU A 361 15.91 -22.80 11.58
N TYR A 362 14.79 -23.15 10.94
CA TYR A 362 13.83 -22.17 10.45
C TYR A 362 13.08 -21.49 11.61
N ASP A 363 12.75 -22.24 12.66
CA ASP A 363 12.20 -21.71 13.91
C ASP A 363 13.18 -20.74 14.60
N ARG A 364 14.46 -21.11 14.67
CA ARG A 364 15.53 -20.24 15.22
C ARG A 364 15.76 -18.97 14.40
N LEU A 365 15.59 -19.06 13.08
CA LEU A 365 15.61 -17.90 12.19
C LEU A 365 14.34 -17.04 12.31
N GLY A 366 13.34 -17.46 13.09
CA GLY A 366 12.07 -16.74 13.24
C GLY A 366 11.17 -16.81 12.00
N LEU A 367 11.42 -17.80 11.13
CA LEU A 367 10.60 -18.07 9.96
C LEU A 367 9.32 -18.81 10.36
N ARG A 368 8.31 -18.76 9.49
CA ARG A 368 6.99 -19.35 9.74
C ARG A 368 6.57 -20.24 8.57
N ASN A 369 5.72 -21.21 8.88
CA ASN A 369 5.04 -22.00 7.86
C ASN A 369 4.35 -21.06 6.85
N ASN A 370 4.53 -21.37 5.57
CA ASN A 370 4.10 -20.59 4.41
C ASN A 370 4.90 -19.33 4.08
N ASP A 371 6.01 -19.05 4.74
CA ASP A 371 6.94 -18.01 4.28
C ASP A 371 7.54 -18.41 2.93
N VAL A 372 7.64 -17.45 2.01
CA VAL A 372 8.32 -17.61 0.72
C VAL A 372 9.66 -16.92 0.79
N LEU A 373 10.76 -17.67 0.61
CA LEU A 373 12.11 -17.13 0.62
C LEU A 373 12.36 -16.37 -0.68
N MET A 374 12.82 -15.11 -0.59
CA MET A 374 13.05 -14.27 -1.77
C MET A 374 14.53 -14.06 -2.03
N LEU A 375 15.22 -13.39 -1.11
CA LEU A 375 16.60 -12.95 -1.27
C LEU A 375 17.41 -13.29 -0.02
N VAL A 376 18.65 -13.72 -0.22
CA VAL A 376 19.70 -13.71 0.81
C VAL A 376 20.87 -12.91 0.27
N ASP A 377 21.29 -11.87 1.00
CA ASP A 377 22.37 -10.95 0.59
C ASP A 377 22.24 -10.47 -0.87
N ASP A 378 21.04 -10.03 -1.22
CA ASP A 378 20.65 -9.54 -2.55
C ASP A 378 20.66 -10.60 -3.67
N GLN A 379 20.86 -11.88 -3.34
CA GLN A 379 20.78 -13.01 -4.27
C GLN A 379 19.46 -13.77 -4.15
N TRP A 380 18.87 -14.11 -5.29
CA TRP A 380 17.60 -14.85 -5.34
C TRP A 380 17.70 -16.26 -4.77
N ILE A 381 16.71 -16.62 -3.95
CA ILE A 381 16.45 -17.98 -3.49
C ILE A 381 15.35 -18.57 -4.36
N THR A 382 15.70 -19.59 -5.14
CA THR A 382 14.85 -20.24 -6.13
C THR A 382 14.99 -21.76 -6.04
N ASP A 383 14.11 -22.48 -6.74
CA ASP A 383 14.24 -23.93 -6.90
C ASP A 383 15.47 -24.37 -7.72
N GLU A 384 15.96 -23.50 -8.61
CA GLU A 384 17.16 -23.75 -9.43
C GLU A 384 18.46 -23.34 -8.74
N ALA A 385 18.40 -22.35 -7.83
CA ALA A 385 19.55 -21.85 -7.09
C ALA A 385 19.13 -21.36 -5.70
N ASN A 386 19.72 -21.96 -4.65
CA ASN A 386 19.44 -21.63 -3.26
C ASN A 386 20.75 -21.25 -2.51
N PRO A 387 21.18 -19.97 -2.59
CA PRO A 387 22.41 -19.50 -1.94
C PRO A 387 22.31 -19.40 -0.42
N LEU A 388 21.13 -19.63 0.17
CA LEU A 388 20.89 -19.51 1.61
C LEU A 388 21.83 -20.41 2.43
N TRP A 389 22.07 -21.63 1.97
CA TRP A 389 22.90 -22.59 2.70
C TRP A 389 24.36 -22.15 2.80
N ASP A 390 24.90 -21.65 1.68
CA ASP A 390 26.27 -21.14 1.63
C ASP A 390 26.40 -19.88 2.49
N ALA A 391 25.40 -18.99 2.44
CA ALA A 391 25.35 -17.79 3.26
C ALA A 391 25.34 -18.12 4.76
N LEU A 392 24.50 -19.07 5.20
CA LEU A 392 24.42 -19.51 6.59
C LEU A 392 25.72 -20.17 7.08
N GLN A 393 26.39 -20.94 6.23
CA GLN A 393 27.60 -21.68 6.58
C GLN A 393 28.85 -20.79 6.62
N ASN A 394 28.97 -19.84 5.69
CA ASN A 394 30.24 -19.18 5.42
C ASN A 394 30.28 -17.70 5.81
N GLN A 395 29.13 -17.02 5.93
CA GLN A 395 29.11 -15.60 6.27
C GLN A 395 28.97 -15.36 7.77
N SER A 396 29.48 -14.24 8.28
CA SER A 396 29.32 -13.82 9.68
C SER A 396 28.08 -12.95 9.92
N GLU A 397 27.48 -12.43 8.86
CA GLU A 397 26.21 -11.72 8.87
C GLU A 397 25.50 -11.98 7.55
N ILE A 398 24.18 -12.18 7.56
CA ILE A 398 23.36 -12.27 6.35
C ILE A 398 22.11 -11.42 6.49
N THR A 399 21.55 -10.98 5.36
CA THR A 399 20.20 -10.41 5.26
C THR A 399 19.30 -11.39 4.53
N LEU A 400 18.14 -11.70 5.11
CA LEU A 400 17.12 -12.54 4.47
C LEU A 400 15.84 -11.73 4.23
N LEU A 401 15.35 -11.72 3.00
CA LEU A 401 14.04 -11.20 2.63
C LEU A 401 13.08 -12.36 2.37
N VAL A 402 11.93 -12.35 3.05
CA VAL A 402 10.87 -13.35 2.88
C VAL A 402 9.52 -12.68 2.64
N MET A 403 8.61 -13.34 1.91
CA MET A 403 7.21 -12.96 1.88
C MET A 403 6.43 -13.79 2.90
N ARG A 404 5.76 -13.12 3.83
CA ARG A 404 4.84 -13.74 4.78
C ARG A 404 3.47 -13.16 4.57
N ARG A 405 2.51 -14.01 4.20
CA ARG A 405 1.11 -13.59 3.97
C ARG A 405 1.00 -12.36 3.04
N GLY A 406 1.80 -12.34 1.98
CA GLY A 406 1.80 -11.26 0.98
C GLY A 406 2.55 -9.98 1.37
N ARG A 407 3.21 -9.92 2.54
CA ARG A 407 4.07 -8.79 2.94
C ARG A 407 5.55 -9.18 2.90
N PRO A 408 6.46 -8.31 2.43
CA PRO A 408 7.89 -8.52 2.53
C PRO A 408 8.37 -8.26 3.97
N HIS A 409 9.12 -9.21 4.54
CA HIS A 409 9.77 -9.12 5.84
C HIS A 409 11.27 -9.30 5.66
N ARG A 410 12.05 -8.38 6.21
CA ARG A 410 13.52 -8.42 6.14
C ARG A 410 14.12 -8.70 7.51
N TYR A 411 14.95 -9.72 7.58
CA TYR A 411 15.71 -10.08 8.77
C TYR A 411 17.20 -9.88 8.52
N ARG A 412 17.93 -9.43 9.55
CA ARG A 412 19.39 -9.44 9.56
C ARG A 412 19.86 -10.41 10.64
N TYR A 413 20.69 -11.37 10.30
CA TYR A 413 21.25 -12.34 11.23
C TYR A 413 22.74 -12.13 11.37
N ARG A 414 23.24 -12.11 12.59
CA ARG A 414 24.67 -12.08 12.90
C ARG A 414 25.07 -13.37 13.56
N PHE A 415 26.09 -14.01 13.03
CA PHE A 415 26.63 -15.27 13.55
C PHE A 415 27.88 -14.95 14.35
N ARG A 416 27.82 -15.20 15.66
CA ARG A 416 28.91 -14.89 16.61
C ARG A 416 29.46 -16.13 17.29
#